data_AF-A0A1Q5NZG9-F1
#
_entry.id   AF-A0A1Q5NZG9-F1
#
_cell.length_a   1.000
_cell.length_b   1.000
_cell.length_c   1.000
_cell.angle_alpha   90.00
_cell.angle_beta   90.00
_cell.angle_gamma   90.00
#
_symmetry.space_group_name_H-M   'P 1'
#
loop_
_entity.id
_entity.type
_entity.pdbx_description
1 polymer ?
#
loop_
_entity_poly.entity_id
_entity_poly.type
_entity_poly.pdbx_seq_one_letter_code
_entity_poly.pdbx_strand_id
1 'polypeptide(L)'
;MPINGHYLNQEEIDILLKTRSSFVREATKEDKNVLKEELYKKVDEYKQKNELEAAEYMEDLLKHLEVMNLHVTSENNKEIHFVYTRLTNDKDYENKESGFIIVKR
;
A
#
# COMPACT_ATOMS: atom_id res chain seq x y z
N MET A 1 -39.45 -3.73 0.33
CA MET A 1 -38.95 -2.63 -0.53
C MET A 1 -37.43 -2.71 -0.50
N PRO A 2 -36.73 -2.75 -1.64
CA PRO A 2 -35.27 -2.78 -1.61
C PRO A 2 -34.75 -1.43 -1.10
N ILE A 3 -33.77 -1.49 -0.21
CA ILE A 3 -33.01 -0.34 0.26
C ILE A 3 -32.13 0.10 -0.91
N ASN A 4 -32.31 1.33 -1.40
CA ASN A 4 -31.41 1.92 -2.39
C ASN A 4 -30.02 2.04 -1.77
N GLY A 5 -29.14 1.07 -2.05
CA GLY A 5 -27.73 1.17 -1.76
C GLY A 5 -27.12 2.23 -2.66
N HIS A 6 -27.08 3.48 -2.20
CA HIS A 6 -26.24 4.50 -2.79
C HIS A 6 -24.78 4.07 -2.57
N TYR A 7 -24.12 3.65 -3.64
CA TYR A 7 -22.67 3.47 -3.64
C TYR A 7 -22.03 4.86 -3.59
N LEU A 8 -21.12 5.06 -2.65
CA LEU A 8 -20.35 6.30 -2.53
C LEU A 8 -19.51 6.50 -3.79
N ASN A 9 -19.40 7.74 -4.25
CA ASN A 9 -18.47 8.09 -5.33
C ASN A 9 -17.03 8.27 -4.79
N GLN A 10 -16.05 8.35 -5.69
CA GLN A 10 -14.63 8.44 -5.30
C GLN A 10 -14.32 9.67 -4.41
N GLU A 11 -14.95 10.81 -4.68
CA GLU A 11 -14.74 12.05 -3.93
C GLU A 11 -15.32 11.94 -2.49
N GLU A 12 -16.47 11.29 -2.35
CA GLU A 12 -17.07 10.99 -1.04
C GLU A 12 -16.24 10.00 -0.22
N ILE A 13 -15.66 8.98 -0.89
CA ILE A 13 -14.70 8.07 -0.27
C ILE A 13 -13.49 8.87 0.19
N ASP A 14 -12.92 9.73 -0.65
CA ASP A 14 -11.73 10.53 -0.32
C ASP A 14 -11.93 11.46 0.89
N ILE A 15 -13.13 12.03 1.05
CA ILE A 15 -13.50 12.83 2.23
C ILE A 15 -13.60 11.96 3.48
N LEU A 16 -14.20 10.77 3.37
CA LEU A 16 -14.33 9.84 4.50
C LEU A 16 -12.97 9.32 4.99
N LEU A 17 -12.04 9.04 4.06
CA LEU A 17 -10.65 8.66 4.41
C LEU A 17 -9.98 9.71 5.28
N LYS A 18 -10.13 10.99 4.91
CA LYS A 18 -9.48 12.12 5.59
C LYS A 18 -10.08 12.43 6.97
N THR A 19 -11.29 11.93 7.26
CA THR A 19 -12.08 12.36 8.43
C THR A 19 -12.31 11.28 9.48
N ARG A 20 -12.18 9.98 9.19
CA ARG A 20 -12.25 8.91 10.22
C ARG A 20 -11.15 7.86 10.06
N SER A 21 -10.47 7.53 11.15
CA SER A 21 -9.28 6.66 11.17
C SER A 21 -9.56 5.15 11.02
N SER A 22 -10.58 4.74 10.27
CA SER A 22 -11.00 3.32 10.20
C SER A 22 -11.69 2.94 8.89
N PHE A 23 -11.26 3.48 7.76
CA PHE A 23 -11.76 3.07 6.45
C PHE A 23 -10.70 2.25 5.71
N VAL A 24 -11.11 1.08 5.20
CA VAL A 24 -10.27 0.23 4.34
C VAL A 24 -10.79 0.37 2.92
N ARG A 25 -9.94 0.84 2.01
CA ARG A 25 -10.21 0.86 0.56
C ARG A 25 -9.05 0.26 -0.22
N GLU A 26 -9.32 -0.19 -1.44
CA GLU A 26 -8.24 -0.53 -2.37
C GLU A 26 -7.38 0.71 -2.68
N ALA A 27 -6.07 0.49 -2.82
CA ALA A 27 -5.14 1.54 -3.20
C ALA A 27 -5.38 1.95 -4.66
N THR A 28 -5.48 3.26 -4.88
CA THR A 28 -5.59 3.82 -6.23
C THR A 28 -4.25 3.74 -6.96
N LYS A 29 -4.26 4.08 -8.25
CA LYS A 29 -3.02 4.23 -9.03
C LYS A 29 -2.11 5.33 -8.45
N GLU A 30 -2.69 6.41 -7.94
CA GLU A 30 -1.95 7.50 -7.32
C GLU A 30 -1.26 7.03 -6.03
N ASP A 31 -1.98 6.29 -5.18
CA ASP A 31 -1.41 5.71 -3.96
C ASP A 31 -0.24 4.76 -4.27
N LYS A 32 -0.39 3.91 -5.29
CA LYS A 32 0.70 3.04 -5.75
C LYS A 32 1.90 3.85 -6.22
N ASN A 33 1.69 4.97 -6.93
CA ASN A 33 2.80 5.85 -7.33
C ASN A 33 3.49 6.49 -6.12
N VAL A 34 2.74 6.98 -5.14
CA VAL A 34 3.29 7.54 -3.90
C VAL A 34 4.13 6.49 -3.16
N LEU A 35 3.61 5.28 -3.00
CA LEU A 35 4.34 4.19 -2.36
C LEU A 35 5.58 3.79 -3.18
N LYS A 36 5.50 3.77 -4.51
CA LYS A 36 6.63 3.47 -5.41
C LYS A 36 7.76 4.46 -5.23
N GLU A 37 7.47 5.76 -5.21
CA GLU A 37 8.46 6.82 -5.01
C GLU A 37 9.14 6.69 -3.65
N GLU A 38 8.38 6.46 -2.58
CA GLU A 38 8.94 6.29 -1.24
C GLU A 38 9.80 5.02 -1.13
N LEU A 39 9.39 3.92 -1.76
CA LEU A 39 10.20 2.69 -1.77
C LEU A 39 11.53 2.90 -2.50
N TYR A 40 11.56 3.61 -3.64
CA TYR A 40 12.84 3.92 -4.32
C TYR A 40 13.77 4.72 -3.43
N LYS A 41 13.25 5.75 -2.77
CA LYS A 41 14.02 6.55 -1.82
C LYS A 41 14.58 5.69 -0.69
N LYS A 42 13.79 4.75 -0.16
CA LYS A 42 14.25 3.82 0.89
C LYS A 42 15.32 2.87 0.41
N VAL A 43 15.22 2.33 -0.80
CA VAL A 43 16.27 1.49 -1.40
C VAL A 43 17.60 2.25 -1.45
N ASP A 44 17.59 3.49 -1.94
CA ASP A 44 18.80 4.30 -2.03
C ASP A 44 19.36 4.64 -0.64
N GLU A 45 18.51 5.02 0.32
CA GLU A 45 18.91 5.26 1.71
C GLU A 45 19.55 4.02 2.35
N TYR A 46 18.98 2.82 2.16
CA TYR A 46 19.50 1.58 2.72
C TYR A 46 20.82 1.16 2.07
N LYS A 47 20.95 1.31 0.74
CA LYS A 47 22.22 1.08 0.04
C LYS A 47 23.32 2.01 0.54
N GLN A 48 23.03 3.29 0.75
CA GLN A 48 23.99 4.26 1.30
C GLN A 48 24.45 3.90 2.71
N LYS A 49 23.55 3.32 3.52
CA LYS A 49 23.85 2.83 4.87
C LYS A 49 24.48 1.43 4.91
N ASN A 50 24.68 0.81 3.74
CA ASN A 50 25.14 -0.57 3.60
C ASN A 50 24.21 -1.62 4.28
N GLU A 51 22.92 -1.30 4.39
CA GLU A 51 21.86 -2.16 4.90
C GLU A 51 21.25 -2.95 3.73
N LEU A 52 22.04 -3.88 3.16
CA LEU A 52 21.71 -4.53 1.89
C LEU A 52 20.45 -5.40 1.96
N GLU A 53 20.24 -6.15 3.04
CA GLU A 53 19.03 -6.98 3.21
C GLU A 53 17.74 -6.13 3.21
N ALA A 54 17.78 -4.96 3.87
CA ALA A 54 16.66 -4.03 3.87
C ALA A 54 16.42 -3.42 2.49
N ALA A 55 17.50 -3.08 1.76
CA ALA A 55 17.40 -2.60 0.39
C ALA A 55 16.80 -3.66 -0.56
N GLU A 56 17.25 -4.91 -0.46
CA GLU A 56 16.72 -6.03 -1.25
C GLU A 56 15.23 -6.28 -0.99
N TYR A 57 14.82 -6.23 0.27
CA TYR A 57 13.41 -6.35 0.62
C TYR A 57 12.56 -5.21 0.03
N MET A 58 13.04 -3.96 0.08
CA MET A 58 12.32 -2.82 -0.52
C MET A 58 12.28 -2.91 -2.06
N GLU A 59 13.35 -3.39 -2.70
CA GLU A 59 13.37 -3.67 -4.14
C GLU A 59 12.39 -4.78 -4.53
N ASP A 60 12.26 -5.81 -3.69
CA ASP A 60 11.32 -6.89 -3.90
C ASP A 60 9.87 -6.41 -3.81
N LEU A 61 9.55 -5.54 -2.84
CA LEU A 61 8.26 -4.86 -2.77
C LEU A 61 7.99 -4.00 -4.02
N LEU A 62 8.99 -3.27 -4.52
CA LEU A 62 8.86 -2.47 -5.75
C LEU A 62 8.52 -3.34 -6.96
N LYS A 63 9.17 -4.49 -7.13
CA LYS A 63 8.95 -5.40 -8.26
C LYS A 63 7.52 -5.96 -8.28
N HIS A 64 6.96 -6.21 -7.09
CA HIS A 64 5.64 -6.84 -6.95
C HIS A 64 4.49 -5.84 -6.79
N LEU A 65 4.76 -4.54 -6.75
CA LEU A 65 3.75 -3.50 -6.43
C LEU A 65 2.52 -3.52 -7.34
N GLU A 66 2.68 -3.89 -8.61
CA GLU A 66 1.57 -3.98 -9.57
C GLU A 66 0.64 -5.16 -9.29
N VAL A 67 1.18 -6.27 -8.76
CA VAL A 67 0.45 -7.52 -8.50
C VAL A 67 0.07 -7.72 -7.03
N MET A 68 0.53 -6.84 -6.14
CA MET A 68 0.15 -6.87 -4.73
C MET A 68 -1.28 -6.35 -4.52
N ASN A 69 -2.02 -7.05 -3.65
CA ASN A 69 -3.28 -6.55 -3.11
C ASN A 69 -2.98 -5.50 -2.04
N LEU A 70 -3.10 -4.23 -2.42
CA LEU A 70 -2.74 -3.09 -1.58
C LEU A 70 -4.00 -2.34 -1.16
N HIS A 71 -4.13 -2.06 0.13
CA HIS A 71 -5.24 -1.32 0.71
C HIS A 71 -4.73 -0.15 1.54
N VAL A 72 -5.46 0.97 1.50
CA VAL A 72 -5.27 2.09 2.41
C VAL A 72 -6.21 1.90 3.59
N THR A 73 -5.66 1.88 4.80
CA THR A 73 -6.43 1.68 6.04
C THR A 73 -6.62 2.96 6.84
N SER A 74 -5.81 3.99 6.57
CA SER A 74 -5.90 5.33 7.14
C SER A 74 -5.10 6.30 6.29
N GLU A 75 -5.61 7.50 6.08
CA GLU A 75 -4.89 8.57 5.39
C GLU A 75 -5.19 9.91 6.07
N ASN A 76 -4.15 10.70 6.31
CA ASN A 76 -4.29 12.08 6.72
C ASN A 76 -3.20 12.96 6.07
N ASN A 77 -3.15 14.23 6.45
CA ASN A 77 -2.19 15.17 5.86
C ASN A 77 -0.72 14.88 6.22
N LYS A 78 -0.44 13.98 7.17
CA LYS A 78 0.90 13.64 7.65
C LYS A 78 1.38 12.27 7.20
N GLU A 79 0.47 11.32 6.95
CA GLU A 79 0.84 9.95 6.60
C GLU A 79 -0.28 9.16 5.94
N ILE A 80 0.12 8.13 5.21
CA ILE A 80 -0.76 7.12 4.60
C ILE A 80 -0.36 5.75 5.15
N HIS A 81 -1.35 4.98 5.59
CA HIS A 81 -1.17 3.63 6.10
C HIS A 81 -1.62 2.63 5.05
N PHE A 82 -0.68 1.83 4.59
CA PHE A 82 -0.91 0.76 3.64
C PHE A 82 -0.87 -0.59 4.33
N VAL A 83 -1.80 -1.46 3.97
CA VAL A 83 -1.71 -2.90 4.23
C VAL A 83 -1.61 -3.59 2.89
N TYR A 84 -0.64 -4.49 2.76
CA TYR A 84 -0.44 -5.25 1.54
C TYR A 84 -0.52 -6.75 1.82
N THR A 85 -0.96 -7.49 0.81
CA THR A 85 -0.82 -8.94 0.75
C THR A 85 -0.17 -9.30 -0.57
N ARG A 86 0.92 -10.05 -0.50
CA ARG A 86 1.60 -10.65 -1.63
C ARG A 86 1.29 -12.14 -1.65
N LEU A 87 0.88 -12.61 -2.82
CA LEU A 87 0.75 -14.03 -3.11
C LEU A 87 1.88 -14.38 -4.08
N THR A 88 2.76 -15.27 -3.66
CA THR A 88 3.80 -15.85 -4.50
C THR A 88 3.44 -17.31 -4.71
N ASN A 89 3.07 -17.64 -5.96
CA ASN A 89 2.74 -19.00 -6.36
C ASN A 89 3.92 -19.59 -7.15
N ASP A 90 4.51 -20.66 -6.62
CA ASP A 90 5.46 -21.51 -7.32
C ASP A 90 4.85 -22.92 -7.51
N LYS A 91 5.49 -23.78 -8.30
CA LYS A 91 4.97 -25.11 -8.66
C LYS A 91 4.67 -25.99 -7.45
N ASP A 92 5.45 -25.83 -6.38
CA ASP A 92 5.44 -26.72 -5.22
C ASP A 92 4.92 -26.03 -3.94
N TYR A 93 4.71 -24.71 -3.95
CA TYR A 93 4.21 -23.99 -2.79
C TYR A 93 3.48 -22.69 -3.16
N GLU A 94 2.49 -22.34 -2.34
CA GLU A 94 1.89 -21.01 -2.26
C GLU A 94 2.42 -20.33 -1.00
N ASN A 95 3.03 -19.15 -1.16
CA ASN A 95 3.41 -18.29 -0.05
C ASN A 95 2.52 -17.05 -0.05
N LYS A 96 1.87 -16.81 1.09
CA LYS A 96 1.09 -15.61 1.36
C LYS A 96 1.78 -14.78 2.43
N GLU A 97 2.32 -13.63 2.02
CA GLU A 97 2.94 -12.67 2.92
C GLU A 97 2.03 -11.45 3.05
N SER A 98 1.84 -10.97 4.29
CA SER A 98 1.09 -9.76 4.58
C SER A 98 1.92 -8.83 5.45
N GLY A 99 1.87 -7.54 5.14
CA GLY A 99 2.59 -6.53 5.89
C GLY A 99 1.89 -5.18 5.87
N PHE A 100 2.47 -4.23 6.60
CA PHE A 100 2.00 -2.85 6.63
C PHE A 100 3.17 -1.90 6.31
N ILE A 101 2.85 -0.79 5.64
CA ILE A 101 3.81 0.26 5.31
C ILE A 101 3.16 1.60 5.65
N ILE A 102 3.88 2.44 6.39
CA ILE A 102 3.45 3.80 6.69
C ILE A 102 4.34 4.76 5.92
N VAL A 103 3.74 5.53 5.02
CA VAL A 103 4.44 6.57 4.25
C VAL A 103 4.14 7.92 4.88
N LYS A 104 5.19 8.63 5.33
CA LYS A 104 5.06 9.98 5.91
C LYS A 104 5.08 11.03 4.79
N ARG A 105 4.20 12.02 4.89
CA ARG A 105 4.09 13.19 4.01
C ARG A 105 4.75 14.42 4.65
#